data_AF-A0A151L3P3-F1
#
_entry.id   AF-A0A151L3P3-F1
#
_cell.length_a   1.000
_cell.length_b   1.000
_cell.length_c   1.000
_cell.angle_alpha   90.00
_cell.angle_beta   90.00
_cell.angle_gamma   90.00
#
_symmetry.space_group_name_H-M   'P 1'
#
loop_
_entity.id
_entity.type
_entity.pdbx_description
1 polymer ?
#
loop_
_entity_poly.entity_id
_entity_poly.type
_entity_poly.pdbx_seq_one_letter_code
_entity_poly.pdbx_strand_id
1 'polypeptide(L)'
;MPVIDGTHVISMKNYTLVSDAYGEKGVKKVYEDEYLICENLKSFNKNLHPNFNFACFCLFDGHNGKSTAMFLKRNLAQELSN
;
A
#
# COMPACT_ATOMS: atom_id res chain seq x y z
N MET A 1 -11.25 5.52 6.47
CA MET A 1 -12.48 5.63 5.65
C MET A 1 -12.99 4.21 5.42
N PRO A 2 -14.27 3.95 5.06
CA PRO A 2 -14.71 2.57 4.92
C PRO A 2 -14.00 1.91 3.73
N VAL A 3 -13.34 0.78 4.00
CA VAL A 3 -12.98 -0.19 2.97
C VAL A 3 -14.29 -0.87 2.57
N ILE A 4 -14.72 -0.71 1.32
CA ILE A 4 -15.92 -1.37 0.80
C ILE A 4 -15.42 -2.47 -0.12
N ASP A 5 -15.63 -3.74 0.26
CA ASP A 5 -15.24 -4.92 -0.53
C ASP A 5 -13.76 -4.99 -0.95
N GLY A 6 -12.84 -4.43 -0.16
CA GLY A 6 -11.39 -4.38 -0.47
C GLY A 6 -10.96 -3.12 -1.21
N THR A 7 -11.90 -2.35 -1.75
CA THR A 7 -11.65 -1.08 -2.40
C THR A 7 -11.38 0.03 -1.38
N HIS A 8 -10.29 0.77 -1.60
CA HIS A 8 -9.88 1.95 -0.86
C HIS A 8 -10.32 3.22 -1.58
N VAL A 9 -10.94 4.14 -0.84
CA VAL A 9 -11.47 5.41 -1.37
C VAL A 9 -10.82 6.59 -0.64
N ILE A 10 -10.03 7.37 -1.37
CA ILE A 10 -9.26 8.49 -0.83
C ILE A 10 -9.80 9.78 -1.44
N SER A 11 -10.40 10.61 -0.60
CA SER A 11 -10.94 11.91 -1.02
C SER A 11 -9.83 12.96 -1.04
N MET A 12 -9.57 13.52 -2.23
CA MET A 12 -8.72 14.69 -2.42
C MET A 12 -9.59 15.93 -2.60
N LYS A 13 -8.98 17.13 -2.58
CA LYS A 13 -9.73 18.40 -2.65
C LYS A 13 -10.62 18.53 -3.89
N ASN A 14 -10.16 18.02 -5.03
CA ASN A 14 -10.80 18.21 -6.34
C ASN A 14 -11.14 16.90 -7.06
N TYR A 15 -10.75 15.75 -6.50
CA TYR A 15 -10.95 14.44 -7.11
C TYR A 15 -10.96 13.35 -6.03
N THR A 16 -11.43 12.16 -6.41
CA THR A 16 -11.40 10.98 -5.54
C THR A 16 -10.52 9.94 -6.20
N LEU A 17 -9.60 9.36 -5.43
CA LEU A 17 -8.89 8.15 -5.83
C LEU A 17 -9.68 6.95 -5.33
N VAL A 18 -9.95 6.03 -6.24
CA VAL A 18 -10.54 4.73 -5.93
C VAL A 18 -9.52 3.70 -6.36
N SER A 19 -9.05 2.89 -5.42
CA SER A 19 -7.99 1.91 -5.65
C SER A 19 -8.34 0.58 -5.03
N ASP A 20 -8.05 -0.48 -5.76
CA ASP A 20 -8.14 -1.84 -5.27
C ASP A 20 -6.88 -2.59 -5.74
N ALA A 21 -6.63 -3.75 -5.15
CA ALA A 21 -5.51 -4.60 -5.52
C ALA A 21 -6.01 -6.00 -5.86
N TYR A 22 -5.60 -6.46 -7.04
CA TYR A 22 -5.81 -7.82 -7.49
C TYR A 22 -4.46 -8.49 -7.72
N GLY A 23 -4.35 -9.74 -7.28
CA GLY A 23 -3.15 -10.54 -7.44
C GLY A 23 -3.50 -11.99 -7.72
N GLU A 24 -2.82 -12.59 -8.70
CA GLU A 24 -2.99 -13.99 -9.05
C GLU A 24 -1.65 -14.73 -9.09
N LYS A 25 -1.64 -15.99 -8.65
CA LYS A 25 -0.47 -16.86 -8.72
C LYS A 25 -0.11 -17.25 -10.16
N GLY A 26 -1.11 -17.30 -11.04
CA GLY A 26 -1.00 -17.91 -12.36
C GLY A 26 -0.44 -19.34 -12.29
N VAL A 27 0.50 -19.64 -13.19
CA VAL A 27 1.13 -20.98 -13.33
C VAL A 27 2.27 -21.25 -12.33
N LYS A 28 2.63 -20.29 -11.47
CA LYS A 28 3.74 -20.44 -10.52
C LYS A 28 3.39 -21.44 -9.42
N LYS A 29 4.41 -22.11 -8.86
CA LYS A 29 4.23 -23.05 -7.75
C LYS A 29 3.76 -22.33 -6.48
N VAL A 30 4.35 -21.18 -6.19
CA VAL A 30 4.09 -20.34 -5.02
C VAL A 30 3.82 -18.92 -5.49
N TYR A 31 2.93 -18.21 -4.79
CA TYR A 31 2.69 -16.78 -4.99
C TYR A 31 3.53 -16.01 -3.97
N GLU A 32 4.42 -15.15 -4.43
CA GLU A 32 5.39 -14.44 -3.60
C GLU A 32 5.21 -12.92 -3.62
N ASP A 33 4.37 -12.42 -4.53
CA ASP A 33 4.13 -11.00 -4.72
C ASP A 33 3.24 -10.45 -3.61
N GLU A 34 3.50 -9.21 -3.24
CA GLU A 34 2.75 -8.48 -2.23
C GLU A 34 2.43 -7.08 -2.73
N TYR A 35 1.43 -6.45 -2.13
CA TYR A 35 1.05 -5.07 -2.42
C TYR A 35 0.82 -4.29 -1.14
N LEU A 36 0.85 -2.97 -1.25
CA LEU A 36 0.50 -2.04 -0.19
C LEU A 36 -0.37 -0.91 -0.75
N ILE A 37 -1.54 -0.71 -0.15
CA ILE A 37 -2.35 0.50 -0.33
C ILE A 37 -2.37 1.23 1.01
N CYS A 38 -1.81 2.44 1.02
CA CYS A 38 -1.79 3.34 2.17
C CYS A 38 -2.50 4.64 1.79
N GLU A 39 -3.63 4.91 2.43
CA GLU A 39 -4.47 6.07 2.12
C GLU A 39 -3.83 7.40 2.54
N ASN A 40 -3.02 7.40 3.60
CA ASN A 40 -2.33 8.57 4.11
C ASN A 40 -1.13 8.17 5.01
N LEU A 41 0.02 8.81 4.82
CA LEU A 41 1.22 8.59 5.65
C LEU A 41 1.06 9.11 7.09
N LYS A 42 0.14 10.05 7.35
CA LYS A 42 -0.14 10.54 8.70
C LYS A 42 -0.63 9.48 9.68
N SER A 43 -1.13 8.35 9.17
CA SER A 43 -1.49 7.20 10.00
C SER A 43 -0.27 6.56 10.69
N PHE A 44 0.93 6.76 10.14
CA PHE A 44 2.20 6.26 10.65
C PHE A 44 3.01 7.34 11.38
N ASN A 45 2.91 8.61 10.95
CA ASN A 45 3.50 9.74 11.64
C ASN A 45 2.52 10.92 11.75
N LYS A 46 1.95 11.13 12.95
CA LYS A 46 0.98 12.21 13.20
C LYS A 46 1.57 13.61 13.04
N ASN A 47 2.90 13.74 13.18
CA ASN A 47 3.62 15.01 13.09
C ASN A 47 4.08 15.34 11.66
N LEU A 48 3.76 14.47 10.68
CA LEU A 48 4.13 14.67 9.29
C LEU A 48 3.52 15.98 8.76
N HIS A 49 4.37 16.82 8.16
CA HIS A 49 3.92 18.08 7.59
C HIS A 49 2.85 17.83 6.51
N PRO A 50 1.76 18.63 6.44
CA PRO A 50 0.64 18.39 5.52
C PRO A 50 1.05 18.20 4.05
N ASN A 51 2.08 18.91 3.58
CA ASN A 51 2.58 18.80 2.21
C ASN A 51 3.26 17.46 1.89
N PHE A 52 3.57 16.65 2.91
CA PHE A 52 4.17 15.32 2.76
C PHE A 52 3.19 14.19 3.11
N ASN A 53 1.93 14.51 3.41
CA ASN A 53 0.91 13.50 3.66
C ASN A 53 0.40 12.90 2.35
N PHE A 54 1.18 11.96 1.80
CA PHE A 54 0.86 11.28 0.56
C PHE A 54 0.03 10.01 0.78
N ALA A 55 -0.67 9.59 -0.27
CA ALA A 55 -1.14 8.22 -0.40
C ALA A 55 -0.05 7.39 -1.12
N CYS A 56 0.12 6.13 -0.75
CA CYS A 56 1.11 5.23 -1.34
C CYS A 56 0.44 3.97 -1.88
N PHE A 57 0.78 3.62 -3.13
CA PHE A 57 0.32 2.41 -3.81
C PHE A 57 1.56 1.69 -4.32
N CYS A 58 1.81 0.48 -3.85
CA CYS A 58 3.05 -0.25 -4.14
C CYS A 58 2.75 -1.70 -4.52
N LEU A 59 3.54 -2.22 -5.45
CA LEU A 59 3.61 -3.62 -5.83
C LEU A 59 5.04 -4.12 -5.58
N PHE A 60 5.17 -5.28 -4.96
CA PHE A 60 6.43 -5.92 -4.62
C PHE A 60 6.48 -7.28 -5.29
N ASP A 61 7.39 -7.43 -6.26
CA ASP A 61 7.68 -8.73 -6.91
C ASP A 61 8.57 -9.56 -5.98
N GLY A 62 8.02 -10.69 -5.51
CA GLY A 62 8.72 -11.58 -4.60
C GLY A 62 9.74 -12.44 -5.35
N HIS A 63 10.96 -12.53 -4.83
CA HIS A 63 11.99 -13.40 -5.41
C HIS A 63 12.69 -14.25 -4.34
N ASN A 64 12.78 -15.55 -4.60
CA ASN A 64 13.35 -16.55 -3.68
C ASN A 64 12.65 -16.60 -2.31
N GLY A 65 11.33 -16.47 -2.31
CA GLY A 65 10.52 -16.40 -1.10
C GLY A 65 9.84 -15.04 -0.90
N LYS A 66 8.69 -15.05 -0.23
CA LYS A 66 7.89 -13.84 0.02
C LYS A 66 8.39 -12.95 1.15
N SER A 67 9.45 -13.34 1.87
CA SER A 67 9.87 -12.68 3.11
C SER A 67 10.21 -11.20 2.91
N THR A 68 10.93 -10.86 1.83
CA THR A 68 11.31 -9.49 1.51
C THR A 68 10.09 -8.66 1.08
N ALA A 69 9.24 -9.19 0.21
CA ALA A 69 8.01 -8.51 -0.22
C ALA A 69 7.07 -8.24 0.97
N MET A 70 6.93 -9.21 1.88
CA MET A 70 6.19 -9.07 3.14
C MET A 70 6.82 -8.05 4.09
N PHE A 71 8.16 -7.99 4.16
CA PHE A 71 8.86 -6.99 4.95
C PHE A 71 8.57 -5.58 4.44
N LEU A 72 8.64 -5.38 3.11
CA LEU A 72 8.32 -4.08 2.49
C LEU A 72 6.86 -3.69 2.74
N LYS A 73 5.91 -4.60 2.53
CA LYS A 73 4.48 -4.37 2.81
C LYS A 73 4.22 -3.89 4.23
N ARG A 74 4.98 -4.38 5.21
CA ARG A 74 4.81 -4.03 6.63
C ARG A 74 5.49 -2.73 7.04
N ASN A 75 6.60 -2.37 6.41
CA ASN A 75 7.49 -1.32 6.92
C ASN A 75 7.63 -0.10 6.01
N LEU A 76 7.37 -0.23 4.70
CA LEU A 76 7.66 0.85 3.76
C LEU A 76 6.88 2.14 4.06
N ALA A 77 5.59 2.05 4.40
CA ALA A 77 4.80 3.25 4.74
C ALA A 77 5.31 3.96 6.00
N GLN A 78 5.79 3.19 7.00
CA GLN A 78 6.40 3.79 8.19
C GLN A 78 7.68 4.53 7.81
N GLU A 79 8.54 3.90 7.00
CA GLU A 79 9.81 4.49 6.57
C GLU A 79 9.60 5.76 5.74
N LEU A 80 8.63 5.76 4.82
CA LEU A 80 8.26 6.94 4.03
C LEU A 80 7.64 8.08 4.86
N SER A 81 7.15 7.77 6.06
CA SER A 81 6.53 8.75 6.96
C SER A 81 7.50 9.39 7.96
N ASN A 82 8.75 8.95 7.99
CA ASN A 82 9.80 9.52 8.86
C ASN A 82 10.23 10.91 8.36
#